data_AF-A0A3M7TPW8-F1
#
_entry.id   AF-A0A3M7TPW8-F1
#
_cell.length_a   1.000
_cell.length_b   1.000
_cell.length_c   1.000
_cell.angle_alpha   90.00
_cell.angle_beta   90.00
_cell.angle_gamma   90.00
#
_symmetry.space_group_name_H-M   'P 1'
#
loop_
_entity.id
_entity.type
_entity.pdbx_description
1 polymer ?
#
loop_
_entity_poly.entity_id
_entity_poly.type
_entity_poly.pdbx_seq_one_letter_code
_entity_poly.pdbx_strand_id
1 'polypeptide(L)'
;MYDSGYPPQSEAFGQHYNNQMVLRLIRQIMGWESFDELMIDYLIGQTKDPGAEQILYDMRQDERNHYDTLAKIYTDISGQRSNVQTPSGSIPESYEAGLGEVLQRKGKMMKLYVHLYIHSPLQYQSILYPFLSEEQTHMQMINYLLIRKCCL
;
A
#
# COMPACT_ATOMS: atom_id res chain seq x y z
N MET A 1 -5.01 5.73 43.23
CA MET A 1 -3.98 5.15 42.37
C MET A 1 -4.60 3.92 41.74
N TYR A 2 -4.90 3.94 40.45
CA TYR A 2 -5.50 2.81 39.76
C TYR A 2 -4.40 1.81 39.40
N ASP A 3 -4.54 0.60 39.91
CA ASP A 3 -3.74 -0.56 39.57
C ASP A 3 -4.04 -0.92 38.11
N SER A 4 -3.16 -0.50 37.20
CA SER A 4 -3.27 -0.82 35.79
C SER A 4 -2.82 -2.26 35.65
N GLY A 5 -3.78 -3.19 35.60
CA GLY A 5 -3.59 -4.64 35.51
C GLY A 5 -2.90 -5.12 34.23
N TYR A 6 -1.79 -4.50 33.85
CA TYR A 6 -0.86 -5.02 32.87
C TYR A 6 0.09 -5.99 33.56
N PRO A 7 0.20 -7.24 33.08
CA PRO A 7 1.16 -8.18 33.60
C PRO A 7 2.60 -7.67 33.39
N PRO A 8 3.57 -8.16 34.19
CA PRO A 8 4.96 -7.72 34.14
C PRO A 8 5.56 -7.87 32.73
N GLN A 9 6.26 -6.83 32.28
CA GLN A 9 6.83 -6.69 30.93
C GLN A 9 7.90 -7.73 30.56
N SER A 10 8.21 -8.70 31.41
CA SER A 10 9.32 -9.65 31.21
C SER A 10 8.95 -10.95 30.47
N GLU A 11 7.68 -11.18 30.11
CA GLU A 11 7.24 -12.38 29.36
C GLU A 11 6.60 -12.08 27.99
N ALA A 12 6.48 -10.81 27.58
CA ALA A 12 5.53 -10.40 26.54
C ALA A 12 5.99 -10.54 25.07
N PHE A 13 7.25 -10.85 24.75
CA PHE A 13 7.68 -10.87 23.33
C PHE A 13 8.63 -12.02 22.98
N GLY A 14 8.25 -13.24 23.33
CA GLY A 14 8.60 -14.39 22.49
C GLY A 14 7.83 -14.34 21.16
N GLN A 15 8.04 -13.30 20.34
CA GLN A 15 7.41 -13.19 19.02
C GLN A 15 8.03 -14.24 18.10
N HIS A 16 7.36 -15.38 17.97
CA HIS A 16 7.60 -16.27 16.84
C HIS A 16 6.98 -15.65 15.59
N TYR A 17 7.77 -14.87 14.85
CA TYR A 17 7.36 -14.32 13.57
C TYR A 17 7.05 -15.45 12.59
N ASN A 18 5.82 -15.46 12.06
CA ASN A 18 5.46 -16.40 11.01
C ASN A 18 5.96 -15.87 9.66
N ASN A 19 7.22 -16.15 9.34
CA ASN A 19 7.86 -15.72 8.09
C ASN A 19 7.05 -16.13 6.85
N GLN A 20 6.35 -17.27 6.87
CA GLN A 20 5.51 -17.68 5.73
C GLN A 20 4.28 -16.77 5.54
N MET A 21 3.66 -16.33 6.64
CA MET A 21 2.57 -15.37 6.58
C MET A 21 3.07 -14.00 6.08
N VAL A 22 4.18 -13.51 6.61
CA VAL A 22 4.79 -12.23 6.20
C VAL A 22 5.14 -12.25 4.71
N LEU A 23 5.84 -13.30 4.24
CA LEU A 23 6.20 -13.44 2.83
C LEU A 23 4.98 -13.47 1.89
N ARG A 24 3.88 -14.10 2.33
CA ARG A 24 2.62 -14.10 1.57
C ARG A 24 1.97 -12.72 1.51
N LEU A 25 1.93 -12.00 2.65
CA LEU A 25 1.40 -10.64 2.71
C LEU A 25 2.21 -9.70 1.81
N ILE A 26 3.55 -9.78 1.88
CA ILE A 26 4.44 -8.98 1.03
C ILE A 26 4.14 -9.24 -0.45
N ARG A 27 4.08 -10.51 -0.89
CA ARG A 27 3.77 -10.83 -2.30
C ARG A 27 2.40 -10.32 -2.72
N GLN A 28 1.41 -10.42 -1.85
CA GLN A 28 0.07 -9.93 -2.13
C GLN A 28 0.09 -8.41 -2.32
N ILE A 29 0.69 -7.67 -1.38
CA ILE A 29 0.78 -6.21 -1.44
C ILE A 29 1.59 -5.77 -2.67
N MET A 30 2.73 -6.40 -2.95
CA MET A 30 3.50 -6.13 -4.19
C MET A 30 2.64 -6.26 -5.46
N GLY A 31 1.76 -7.26 -5.53
CA GLY A 31 0.86 -7.41 -6.67
C GLY A 31 -0.17 -6.28 -6.75
N TRP A 32 -0.55 -5.71 -5.61
CA TRP A 32 -1.46 -4.58 -5.56
C TRP A 32 -0.76 -3.28 -5.94
N GLU A 33 0.43 -3.02 -5.42
CA GLU A 33 1.23 -1.84 -5.80
C GLU A 33 1.53 -1.81 -7.30
N SER A 34 1.91 -2.96 -7.87
CA SER A 34 2.17 -3.05 -9.30
C SER A 34 0.91 -2.80 -10.15
N PHE A 35 -0.26 -3.20 -9.67
CA PHE A 35 -1.51 -2.90 -10.36
C PHE A 35 -1.89 -1.43 -10.21
N ASP A 36 -1.76 -0.87 -9.02
CA ASP A 36 -2.07 0.53 -8.74
C ASP A 36 -1.17 1.44 -9.58
N GLU A 37 0.13 1.11 -9.73
CA GLU A 37 1.04 1.77 -10.66
C GLU A 37 0.50 1.81 -12.09
N LEU A 38 0.07 0.66 -12.64
CA LEU A 38 -0.46 0.59 -14.01
C LEU A 38 -1.76 1.38 -14.16
N MET A 39 -2.65 1.31 -13.17
CA MET A 39 -3.92 2.03 -13.19
C MET A 39 -3.68 3.55 -13.13
N ILE A 40 -2.75 4.00 -12.29
CA ILE A 40 -2.37 5.40 -12.20
C ILE A 40 -1.70 5.86 -13.50
N ASP A 41 -0.85 5.04 -14.12
CA ASP A 41 -0.27 5.30 -15.44
C ASP A 41 -1.35 5.53 -16.51
N TYR A 42 -2.37 4.69 -16.52
CA TYR A 42 -3.52 4.86 -17.40
C TYR A 42 -4.26 6.17 -17.13
N LEU A 43 -4.51 6.51 -15.86
CA LEU A 43 -5.22 7.73 -15.46
C LEU A 43 -4.45 9.01 -15.84
N ILE A 44 -3.12 9.00 -15.72
CA ILE A 44 -2.26 10.09 -16.20
C ILE A 44 -2.51 10.35 -17.69
N GLY A 45 -2.58 9.28 -18.50
CA GLY A 45 -2.85 9.39 -19.94
C GLY A 45 -4.26 9.89 -20.30
N GLN A 46 -5.22 9.81 -19.38
CA GLN A 46 -6.61 10.25 -19.59
C GLN A 46 -6.86 11.69 -19.17
N THR A 47 -6.10 12.23 -18.21
CA THR A 47 -6.31 13.60 -17.72
C THR A 47 -5.67 14.64 -18.63
N LYS A 48 -6.30 15.82 -18.71
CA LYS A 48 -5.74 17.04 -19.32
C LYS A 48 -5.51 18.15 -18.29
N ASP A 49 -5.75 17.86 -17.02
CA ASP A 49 -5.57 18.80 -15.91
C ASP A 49 -4.16 18.62 -15.33
N PRO A 50 -3.26 19.61 -15.51
CA PRO A 50 -1.88 19.50 -15.03
C PRO A 50 -1.77 19.29 -13.51
N GLY A 51 -2.74 19.80 -12.74
CA GLY A 51 -2.76 19.59 -11.29
C GLY A 51 -3.11 18.16 -10.92
N ALA A 52 -4.04 17.55 -11.65
CA ALA A 52 -4.38 16.14 -11.46
C ALA A 52 -3.24 15.22 -11.95
N GLU A 53 -2.62 15.58 -13.07
CA GLU A 53 -1.47 14.85 -13.62
C GLU A 53 -0.31 14.80 -12.62
N GLN A 54 0.04 15.93 -12.00
CA GLN A 54 1.10 15.97 -10.99
C GLN A 54 0.78 15.10 -9.77
N ILE A 55 -0.44 15.18 -9.24
CA ILE A 55 -0.87 14.35 -8.09
C ILE A 55 -0.73 12.86 -8.42
N LEU A 56 -1.21 12.44 -9.59
CA LEU A 56 -1.12 11.06 -10.03
C LEU A 56 0.33 10.62 -10.27
N TYR A 57 1.17 11.51 -10.79
CA TYR A 57 2.59 11.24 -11.00
C TYR A 57 3.30 10.93 -9.66
N ASP A 58 3.05 11.76 -8.64
CA ASP A 58 3.66 11.60 -7.32
C ASP A 58 3.20 10.28 -6.67
N MET A 59 1.89 10.01 -6.67
CA MET A 59 1.34 8.74 -6.17
C MET A 59 1.97 7.53 -6.86
N ARG A 60 2.11 7.54 -8.19
CA ARG A 60 2.74 6.45 -8.95
C ARG A 60 4.18 6.21 -8.51
N GLN A 61 4.92 7.27 -8.20
CA GLN A 61 6.30 7.14 -7.75
C GLN A 61 6.38 6.49 -6.36
N ASP A 62 5.42 6.80 -5.50
CA ASP A 62 5.29 6.16 -4.19
C ASP A 62 4.95 4.67 -4.33
N GLU A 63 4.02 4.28 -5.22
CA GLU A 63 3.71 2.86 -5.43
C GLU A 63 4.93 2.04 -5.89
N ARG A 64 5.75 2.63 -6.77
CA ARG A 64 7.02 2.02 -7.21
C ARG A 64 7.99 1.84 -6.06
N ASN A 65 8.11 2.87 -5.21
CA ASN A 65 8.99 2.83 -4.04
C ASN A 65 8.51 1.78 -3.01
N HIS A 66 7.20 1.66 -2.81
CA HIS A 66 6.58 0.62 -1.96
C HIS A 66 6.92 -0.77 -2.50
N TYR A 67 6.66 -1.01 -3.80
CA TYR A 67 6.96 -2.27 -4.46
C TYR A 67 8.44 -2.67 -4.31
N ASP A 68 9.36 -1.76 -4.62
CA ASP A 68 10.80 -2.02 -4.58
C ASP A 68 11.29 -2.29 -3.17
N THR A 69 10.74 -1.58 -2.18
CA THR A 69 11.08 -1.77 -0.77
C THR A 69 10.56 -3.11 -0.26
N LEU A 70 9.32 -3.46 -0.59
CA LEU A 70 8.74 -4.76 -0.27
C LEU A 70 9.50 -5.91 -0.93
N ALA A 71 9.97 -5.74 -2.17
CA ALA A 71 10.80 -6.72 -2.85
C ALA A 71 12.14 -6.96 -2.13
N LYS A 72 12.75 -5.91 -1.59
CA LYS A 72 13.97 -5.99 -0.77
C LYS A 72 13.69 -6.75 0.53
N ILE A 73 12.63 -6.39 1.26
CA ILE A 73 12.23 -7.08 2.50
C ILE A 73 11.93 -8.56 2.22
N TYR A 74 11.22 -8.87 1.14
CA TYR A 74 10.94 -10.24 0.72
C TYR A 74 12.24 -11.03 0.52
N THR A 75 13.20 -10.45 -0.19
CA THR A 75 14.48 -11.08 -0.50
C THR A 75 15.31 -11.27 0.77
N ASP A 76 15.29 -10.31 1.69
CA ASP A 76 15.98 -10.38 2.98
C ASP A 76 15.44 -11.53 3.85
N ILE A 77 14.11 -11.69 3.90
CA ILE A 77 13.46 -12.74 4.70
C ILE A 77 13.59 -14.13 4.06
N SER A 78 13.45 -14.24 2.73
CA SER A 78 13.36 -15.53 2.03
C SER A 78 14.67 -16.02 1.42
N GLY A 79 15.65 -15.13 1.21
CA GLY A 79 16.85 -15.39 0.41
C GLY A 79 16.58 -15.51 -1.10
N GLN A 80 15.37 -15.23 -1.57
CA GLN A 80 14.97 -15.36 -2.98
C GLN A 80 14.29 -14.10 -3.49
N ARG A 81 14.46 -13.81 -4.79
CA ARG A 81 13.70 -12.73 -5.42
C ARG A 81 12.23 -13.10 -5.50
N SER A 82 11.36 -12.15 -5.19
CA SER A 82 9.93 -12.29 -5.37
C SER A 82 9.59 -12.44 -6.85
N ASN A 83 8.79 -13.46 -7.20
CA ASN A 83 8.14 -13.56 -8.51
C ASN A 83 6.66 -13.23 -8.33
N VAL A 84 6.34 -11.94 -8.42
CA VAL A 84 4.97 -11.42 -8.39
C VAL A 84 4.61 -11.06 -9.82
N GLN A 85 3.54 -11.67 -10.31
CA GLN A 85 2.92 -11.24 -11.55
C GLN A 85 1.99 -10.08 -11.23
N THR A 86 2.06 -9.03 -12.05
CA THR A 86 1.06 -7.96 -11.99
C THR A 86 -0.31 -8.56 -12.30
N PRO A 87 -1.31 -8.38 -11.42
CA PRO A 87 -2.67 -8.83 -11.70
C PRO A 87 -3.19 -8.21 -13.00
N SER A 88 -3.89 -9.00 -13.81
CA SER A 88 -4.69 -8.45 -14.90
C SER A 88 -5.90 -7.72 -14.33
N GLY A 89 -6.16 -6.49 -14.77
CA GLY A 89 -7.43 -5.82 -14.52
C GLY A 89 -8.09 -5.31 -15.80
N SER A 90 -9.34 -4.91 -15.66
CA SER A 90 -10.10 -4.27 -16.71
C SER A 90 -9.71 -2.81 -16.86
N ILE A 91 -9.75 -2.31 -18.09
CA ILE A 91 -9.69 -0.87 -18.34
C ILE A 91 -10.97 -0.25 -17.76
N PRO A 92 -10.88 0.79 -16.93
CA PRO A 92 -12.06 1.42 -16.33
C PRO A 92 -12.88 2.16 -17.38
N GLU A 93 -14.19 2.19 -17.19
CA GLU A 93 -15.16 2.80 -18.14
C GLU A 93 -14.99 4.32 -18.29
N SER A 94 -14.44 4.98 -17.27
CA SER A 94 -14.15 6.41 -17.27
C SER A 94 -12.97 6.74 -16.35
N TYR A 95 -12.50 7.99 -16.40
CA TYR A 95 -11.48 8.50 -15.51
C TYR A 95 -11.92 8.45 -14.04
N GLU A 96 -13.16 8.82 -13.75
CA GLU A 96 -13.75 8.79 -12.40
C GLU A 96 -13.94 7.34 -11.91
N ALA A 97 -14.33 6.43 -12.80
CA ALA A 97 -14.40 5.01 -12.48
C ALA A 97 -13.02 4.46 -12.10
N GLY A 98 -11.98 4.84 -12.84
CA GLY A 98 -10.59 4.44 -12.53
C GLY A 98 -10.11 5.02 -11.21
N LEU A 99 -10.35 6.31 -10.94
CA LEU A 99 -10.07 6.92 -9.63
C LEU A 99 -10.82 6.21 -8.50
N GLY A 100 -12.10 5.90 -8.70
CA GLY A 100 -12.93 5.17 -7.74
C GLY A 100 -12.39 3.76 -7.46
N GLU A 101 -11.89 3.07 -8.49
CA GLU A 101 -11.25 1.76 -8.33
C GLU A 101 -9.97 1.86 -7.49
N VAL A 102 -9.08 2.80 -7.80
CA VAL A 102 -7.85 3.02 -7.01
C VAL A 102 -8.21 3.30 -5.54
N LEU A 103 -9.17 4.20 -5.29
CA LEU A 103 -9.61 4.53 -3.92
C LEU A 103 -10.07 3.30 -3.13
N GLN A 104 -10.92 2.46 -3.73
CA GLN A 104 -11.41 1.25 -3.08
C GLN A 104 -10.29 0.23 -2.81
N ARG A 105 -9.33 0.14 -3.74
CA ARG A 105 -8.18 -0.75 -3.60
C ARG A 105 -7.25 -0.29 -2.50
N LYS A 106 -6.89 1.00 -2.46
CA LYS A 106 -6.12 1.63 -1.38
C LYS A 106 -6.72 1.34 0.00
N GLY A 107 -8.04 1.48 0.15
CA GLY A 107 -8.74 1.16 1.40
C GLY A 107 -8.67 -0.32 1.82
N LYS A 108 -8.65 -1.26 0.86
CA LYS A 108 -8.45 -2.69 1.14
C LYS A 108 -6.97 -2.98 1.45
N MET A 109 -6.04 -2.33 0.75
CA MET A 109 -4.60 -2.49 0.93
C MET A 109 -4.13 -2.02 2.31
N MET A 110 -4.72 -0.95 2.83
CA MET A 110 -4.47 -0.48 4.20
C MET A 110 -4.56 -1.60 5.24
N LYS A 111 -5.58 -2.46 5.12
CA LYS A 111 -5.75 -3.60 6.04
C LYS A 111 -4.60 -4.60 5.92
N LEU A 112 -4.17 -4.88 4.68
CA LEU A 112 -3.03 -5.76 4.42
C LEU A 112 -1.73 -5.19 5.01
N TYR A 113 -1.50 -3.88 4.87
CA TYR A 113 -0.36 -3.22 5.49
C TYR A 113 -0.40 -3.27 7.01
N VAL A 114 -1.56 -3.11 7.64
CA VAL A 114 -1.69 -3.27 9.11
C VAL A 114 -1.33 -4.70 9.52
N HIS A 115 -1.85 -5.70 8.82
CA HIS A 115 -1.48 -7.10 9.06
C HIS A 115 0.01 -7.35 8.85
N LEU A 116 0.60 -6.77 7.80
CA LEU A 116 2.03 -6.88 7.54
C LEU A 116 2.83 -6.26 8.67
N TYR A 117 2.48 -5.06 9.12
CA TYR A 117 3.15 -4.35 10.21
C TYR A 117 3.15 -5.14 11.52
N ILE A 118 1.99 -5.62 11.98
CA ILE A 118 1.87 -6.32 13.27
C ILE A 118 2.57 -7.68 13.31
N HIS A 119 2.70 -8.34 12.15
CA HIS A 119 3.29 -9.68 12.04
C HIS A 119 4.73 -9.68 11.51
N SER A 120 5.25 -8.53 11.07
CA SER A 120 6.64 -8.41 10.60
C SER A 120 7.62 -8.31 11.77
N PRO A 121 8.86 -8.81 11.60
CA PRO A 121 9.97 -8.53 12.50
C PRO A 121 10.14 -7.03 12.80
N LEU A 122 10.45 -6.69 14.05
CA LEU A 122 10.59 -5.30 14.52
C LEU A 122 11.49 -4.44 13.62
N GLN A 123 12.54 -5.02 13.05
CA GLN A 123 13.48 -4.33 12.16
C GLN A 123 12.84 -3.72 10.91
N TYR A 124 11.68 -4.21 10.47
CA TYR A 124 10.95 -3.69 9.30
C TYR A 124 9.81 -2.74 9.68
N GLN A 125 9.41 -2.66 10.95
CA GLN A 125 8.25 -1.88 11.36
C GLN A 125 8.42 -0.38 11.10
N SER A 126 9.63 0.16 11.29
CA SER A 126 9.95 1.56 10.97
C SER A 126 9.89 1.88 9.48
N ILE A 127 10.04 0.86 8.62
CA ILE A 127 9.94 0.99 7.17
C ILE A 127 8.48 0.87 6.72
N LEU A 128 7.71 -0.03 7.35
CA LEU A 128 6.33 -0.33 6.98
C LEU A 128 5.31 0.70 7.50
N TYR A 129 5.59 1.34 8.63
CA TYR A 129 4.67 2.33 9.21
C TYR A 129 4.44 3.55 8.30
N PRO A 130 5.47 4.16 7.67
CA PRO A 130 5.27 5.21 6.67
C PRO A 130 4.30 4.84 5.55
N PHE A 131 4.37 3.61 5.02
CA PHE A 131 3.50 3.15 3.93
C PHE A 131 2.02 3.25 4.32
N LEU A 132 1.65 2.90 5.56
CA LEU A 132 0.28 3.08 6.06
C LEU A 132 -0.18 4.55 5.99
N SER A 133 0.69 5.49 6.29
CA SER A 133 0.36 6.91 6.23
C SER A 133 0.29 7.42 4.78
N GLU A 134 1.15 6.91 3.91
CA GLU A 134 1.20 7.25 2.48
C GLU A 134 -0.07 6.74 1.78
N GLU A 135 -0.49 5.50 2.04
CA GLU A 135 -1.75 4.95 1.51
C GLU A 135 -2.98 5.76 1.96
N GLN A 136 -2.97 6.29 3.18
CA GLN A 136 -4.04 7.16 3.68
C GLN A 136 -4.05 8.50 2.94
N THR A 137 -2.87 9.04 2.65
CA THR A 137 -2.68 10.28 1.88
C THR A 137 -3.17 10.09 0.43
N HIS A 138 -2.84 8.97 -0.21
CA HIS A 138 -3.30 8.61 -1.54
C HIS A 138 -4.84 8.61 -1.63
N MET A 139 -5.52 7.98 -0.67
CA MET A 139 -6.99 8.02 -0.63
C MET A 139 -7.55 9.44 -0.52
N GLN A 140 -6.91 10.31 0.26
CA GLN A 140 -7.33 11.72 0.37
C GLN A 140 -7.11 12.50 -0.92
N MET A 141 -5.99 12.27 -1.61
CA MET A 141 -5.68 12.87 -2.91
C MET A 141 -6.71 12.43 -3.97
N ILE A 142 -7.05 11.15 -4.03
CA ILE A 142 -8.07 10.64 -4.96
C ILE A 142 -9.45 11.25 -4.66
N ASN A 143 -9.84 11.33 -3.38
CA ASN A 143 -11.08 11.99 -2.98
C ASN A 143 -11.10 13.46 -3.43
N TYR A 144 -9.99 14.18 -3.27
CA TYR A 144 -9.86 15.55 -3.77
C TYR A 144 -10.08 15.63 -5.29
N LEU A 145 -9.48 14.73 -6.07
CA LEU A 145 -9.66 14.69 -7.53
C LEU A 145 -11.11 14.42 -7.93
N LEU A 146 -11.77 13.45 -7.26
CA LEU A 146 -13.18 13.12 -7.51
C LEU A 146 -14.11 14.31 -7.19
N ILE A 147 -13.93 14.95 -6.04
CA ILE A 147 -14.75 16.11 -5.64
C ILE A 147 -14.53 17.28 -6.60
N ARG A 148 -13.29 17.58 -6.97
CA ARG A 148 -12.96 18.68 -7.88
C ARG A 148 -13.61 18.50 -9.25
N LYS A 149 -13.77 17.26 -9.72
CA LYS A 149 -14.47 16.94 -10.98
C LYS A 149 -15.99 17.02 -10.85
N CYS A 150 -16.59 16.68 -9.71
CA CYS A 150 -18.05 16.79 -9.53
C CYS A 150 -18.55 18.24 -9.40
N CYS A 151 -17.71 19.16 -8.94
CA CYS A 151 -18.10 20.54 -8.64
C CYS A 151 -17.67 21.58 -9.68
N LEU A 152 -17.08 21.14 -10.80
CA LEU A 152 -16.66 21.97 -11.94
C LEU A 152 -17.31 21.47 -13.23
#